data_AF-A0A0S8GRJ8-F1
#
_entry.id   AF-A0A0S8GRJ8-F1
#
_cell.length_a   1.000
_cell.length_b   1.000
_cell.length_c   1.000
_cell.angle_alpha   90.00
_cell.angle_beta   90.00
_cell.angle_gamma   90.00
#
_symmetry.space_group_name_H-M   'P 1'
#
loop_
_entity.id
_entity.type
_entity.pdbx_description
1 polymer ?
#
loop_
_entity_poly.entity_id
_entity_poly.type
_entity_poly.pdbx_seq_one_letter_code
_entity_poly.pdbx_strand_id
1 'polypeptide(L)'
;MTNGEEKPKAAYCPNCNGPALKSGNEITCEKCDGVFTISRAGVKVKSIGSIQDHENRIAALEEKTGIKQQDEEQEPAPGQNQDQDQDQDQEVEDDL
;
A
#
# COMPACT_ATOMS: atom_id res chain seq x y z
N MET A 1 -23.29 -32.36 6.74
CA MET A 1 -22.78 -31.09 7.30
C MET A 1 -22.90 -30.06 6.21
N THR A 2 -23.97 -29.24 6.22
CA THR A 2 -24.15 -28.19 5.21
C THR A 2 -23.22 -27.04 5.56
N ASN A 3 -22.13 -26.88 4.80
CA ASN A 3 -21.35 -25.65 4.78
C ASN A 3 -22.28 -24.55 4.25
N GLY A 4 -22.99 -23.88 5.16
CA GLY A 4 -23.82 -22.73 4.81
C GLY A 4 -22.89 -21.59 4.45
N GLU A 5 -22.68 -21.37 3.16
CA GLU A 5 -22.06 -20.14 2.66
C GLU A 5 -22.95 -18.97 3.09
N GLU A 6 -22.57 -18.30 4.18
CA GLU A 6 -23.26 -17.09 4.61
C GLU A 6 -23.06 -16.02 3.53
N LYS A 7 -24.18 -15.62 2.93
CA LYS A 7 -24.19 -14.52 1.95
C LYS A 7 -23.48 -13.30 2.55
N PRO A 8 -22.54 -12.69 1.81
CA PRO A 8 -21.84 -11.50 2.29
C PRO A 8 -22.83 -10.38 2.59
N LYS A 9 -22.63 -9.71 3.73
CA LYS A 9 -23.42 -8.57 4.20
C LYS A 9 -22.59 -7.30 4.13
N ALA A 10 -23.23 -6.16 3.90
CA ALA A 10 -22.58 -4.86 3.98
C ALA A 10 -22.04 -4.61 5.40
N ALA A 11 -20.82 -4.12 5.49
CA ALA A 11 -20.12 -3.80 6.74
C ALA A 11 -19.16 -2.61 6.53
N TYR A 12 -18.44 -2.24 7.59
CA TYR A 12 -17.39 -1.23 7.56
C TYR A 12 -16.03 -1.86 7.85
N CYS A 13 -15.01 -1.40 7.14
CA CYS A 13 -13.63 -1.83 7.35
C CYS A 13 -13.10 -1.29 8.69
N PRO A 14 -12.58 -2.14 9.59
CA PRO A 14 -12.04 -1.69 10.87
C PRO A 14 -10.75 -0.86 10.74
N ASN A 15 -10.07 -0.90 9.59
CA ASN A 15 -8.83 -0.15 9.35
C ASN A 15 -9.08 1.24 8.76
N CYS A 16 -9.81 1.31 7.63
CA CYS A 16 -9.99 2.56 6.88
C CYS A 16 -11.40 3.14 6.97
N ASN A 17 -12.29 2.49 7.74
CA ASN A 17 -13.71 2.83 7.91
C ASN A 17 -14.53 2.93 6.60
N GLY A 18 -13.98 2.41 5.50
CA GLY A 18 -14.64 2.36 4.21
C GLY A 18 -15.67 1.22 4.11
N PRO A 19 -16.47 1.20 3.02
CA PRO A 19 -17.35 0.07 2.72
C PRO A 19 -16.56 -1.25 2.66
N ALA A 20 -17.14 -2.30 3.23
CA ALA A 20 -16.57 -3.63 3.25
C ALA A 20 -17.67 -4.70 3.19
N LEU A 21 -17.27 -5.94 2.89
CA LEU A 21 -18.15 -7.10 2.88
C LEU A 21 -17.80 -8.02 4.03
N LYS A 22 -18.81 -8.40 4.82
CA LYS A 22 -18.68 -9.37 5.91
C LYS A 22 -19.28 -10.71 5.50
N SER A 23 -18.49 -11.79 5.55
CA SER A 23 -18.97 -13.17 5.41
C SER A 23 -18.55 -13.97 6.64
N GLY A 24 -19.53 -14.43 7.42
CA GLY A 24 -19.30 -15.02 8.74
C GLY A 24 -18.50 -14.10 9.67
N ASN A 25 -17.30 -14.53 10.03
CA ASN A 25 -16.39 -13.77 10.89
C ASN A 25 -15.34 -12.98 10.11
N GLU A 26 -15.32 -13.03 8.78
CA GLU A 26 -14.36 -12.28 7.97
C GLU A 26 -14.97 -11.00 7.41
N ILE A 27 -14.20 -9.91 7.46
CA ILE A 27 -14.46 -8.65 6.75
C ILE A 27 -13.39 -8.49 5.67
N THR A 28 -13.82 -8.34 4.42
CA THR A 28 -12.95 -8.01 3.28
C THR A 28 -13.21 -6.58 2.85
N CYS A 29 -12.15 -5.77 2.76
CA CYS A 29 -12.23 -4.39 2.31
C CYS A 29 -11.40 -4.21 1.04
N GLU A 30 -12.05 -3.83 -0.06
CA GLU A 30 -11.41 -3.56 -1.35
C GLU A 30 -10.63 -2.23 -1.36
N LYS A 31 -10.93 -1.31 -0.44
CA LYS A 31 -10.28 0.01 -0.41
C LYS A 31 -8.85 -0.05 0.11
N CYS A 32 -8.59 -0.90 1.11
CA CYS A 32 -7.27 -1.07 1.70
C CYS A 32 -6.75 -2.50 1.53
N ASP A 33 -7.39 -3.27 0.64
CA ASP A 33 -7.08 -4.67 0.36
C ASP A 33 -6.87 -5.50 1.63
N GLY A 34 -7.71 -5.25 2.63
CA GLY A 34 -7.57 -5.80 3.97
C GLY A 34 -8.57 -6.90 4.26
N VAL A 35 -8.10 -7.98 4.88
CA VAL A 35 -8.94 -9.07 5.40
C VAL A 35 -8.79 -9.12 6.91
N PHE A 36 -9.93 -9.05 7.62
CA PHE A 36 -10.00 -8.99 9.07
C PHE A 36 -10.89 -10.10 9.61
N THR A 37 -10.49 -10.75 10.70
CA THR A 37 -11.32 -11.73 11.41
C THR A 37 -11.89 -11.11 12.68
N ILE A 38 -13.21 -11.15 12.84
CA ILE A 38 -13.93 -10.74 14.05
C ILE A 38 -14.12 -11.94 14.96
N SER A 39 -13.73 -11.79 16.22
CA SER A 39 -13.96 -12.77 17.27
C SER A 39 -14.46 -12.09 18.54
N ARG A 40 -14.85 -12.87 19.56
CA ARG A 40 -15.19 -12.31 20.89
C ARG A 40 -14.03 -11.58 21.55
N ALA A 41 -12.79 -11.90 21.18
CA ALA A 41 -11.58 -11.23 21.68
C ALA A 41 -11.27 -9.91 20.93
N GLY A 42 -12.07 -9.54 19.93
CA GLY A 42 -11.86 -8.36 19.10
C GLY A 42 -11.54 -8.70 17.64
N VAL A 43 -11.07 -7.69 16.92
CA VAL A 43 -10.73 -7.75 15.50
C VAL A 43 -9.26 -8.12 15.35
N LYS A 44 -8.96 -9.11 14.51
CA LYS A 44 -7.60 -9.49 14.12
C LYS A 44 -7.39 -9.20 12.64
N VAL A 45 -6.22 -8.67 12.32
CA VAL A 45 -5.77 -8.53 10.93
C VAL A 45 -5.34 -9.92 10.45
N LYS A 46 -5.95 -10.41 9.37
CA LYS A 46 -5.57 -11.66 8.71
C LYS A 46 -4.59 -11.39 7.57
N SER A 47 -4.89 -10.37 6.77
CA SER A 47 -3.97 -9.80 5.78
C SER A 47 -4.30 -8.32 5.56
N ILE A 48 -3.29 -7.54 5.19
CA ILE A 48 -3.42 -6.24 4.54
C ILE A 48 -2.58 -6.38 3.28
N GLY A 49 -3.13 -5.98 2.13
CA GLY A 49 -2.54 -6.18 0.80
C GLY A 49 -1.02 -6.06 0.83
N SER A 50 -0.33 -7.15 0.48
CA SER A 50 1.12 -7.11 0.37
C SER A 50 1.51 -6.31 -0.86
N ILE A 51 2.68 -5.69 -0.88
CA ILE A 51 3.20 -5.02 -2.09
C ILE A 51 3.14 -5.99 -3.28
N GLN A 52 3.42 -7.27 -3.05
CA GLN A 52 3.29 -8.33 -4.05
C GLN A 52 1.87 -8.48 -4.63
N ASP A 53 0.83 -8.34 -3.81
CA ASP A 53 -0.57 -8.40 -4.29
C ASP A 53 -0.90 -7.20 -5.18
N HIS A 54 -0.32 -6.04 -4.89
CA HIS A 54 -0.43 -4.87 -5.75
C HIS A 54 0.31 -5.08 -7.08
N GLU A 55 1.54 -5.61 -7.05
CA GLU A 55 2.32 -5.96 -8.25
C GLU A 55 1.57 -6.95 -9.16
N ASN A 56 1.02 -8.02 -8.58
CA ASN A 56 0.26 -9.02 -9.32
C ASN A 56 -1.02 -8.44 -9.95
N ARG A 57 -1.70 -7.53 -9.25
CA ARG A 57 -2.90 -6.84 -9.79
C ARG A 57 -2.54 -5.88 -10.91
N ILE A 58 -1.43 -5.16 -10.80
CA ILE A 58 -0.92 -4.28 -11.86
C ILE A 58 -0.59 -5.12 -13.10
N ALA A 59 0.20 -6.19 -12.95
CA ALA A 59 0.56 -7.07 -14.05
C ALA A 59 -0.67 -7.66 -14.77
N ALA A 60 -1.69 -8.10 -14.01
CA ALA A 60 -2.93 -8.62 -14.57
C ALA A 60 -3.77 -7.55 -15.29
N LEU A 61 -3.67 -6.28 -14.90
CA LEU A 61 -4.34 -5.16 -15.56
C LEU A 61 -3.59 -4.71 -16.83
N GLU A 62 -2.26 -4.72 -16.82
CA GLU A 62 -1.42 -4.43 -17.99
C GLU A 62 -1.64 -5.47 -19.10
N GLU A 63 -1.69 -6.76 -18.75
CA GLU A 63 -2.00 -7.83 -19.70
C GLU A 63 -3.38 -7.64 -20.34
N LYS A 64 -4.37 -7.22 -19.56
CA LYS A 64 -5.74 -6.97 -20.04
C LYS A 64 -5.89 -5.70 -20.87
N THR A 65 -5.07 -4.68 -20.61
CA THR A 65 -5.17 -3.38 -21.29
C THR A 65 -4.25 -3.28 -22.51
N GLY A 66 -3.31 -4.23 -22.69
CA GLY A 66 -2.35 -4.22 -23.80
C GLY A 66 -1.33 -3.08 -23.70
N ILE A 67 -1.29 -2.37 -22.57
CA ILE A 67 -0.29 -1.34 -22.29
C ILE A 67 0.96 -2.09 -21.85
N LYS A 68 1.83 -2.41 -22.81
CA LYS A 68 3.21 -2.74 -22.49
C LYS A 68 3.84 -1.49 -21.89
N GLN A 69 4.40 -1.59 -20.68
CA GLN A 69 5.31 -0.59 -20.17
C GLN A 69 6.37 -0.36 -21.26
N GLN A 70 6.35 0.82 -21.88
CA GLN A 70 7.53 1.29 -22.58
C GLN A 70 8.50 1.64 -21.46
N ASP A 71 9.58 0.87 -21.36
CA ASP A 71 10.78 1.30 -20.65
C ASP A 71 11.22 2.64 -21.27
N GLU A 72 10.70 3.75 -20.73
CA GLU A 72 11.29 5.06 -20.93
C GLU A 72 12.57 5.07 -20.07
N GLU A 73 13.64 4.58 -20.68
CA GLU A 73 15.02 4.82 -20.28
C GLU A 73 15.21 6.34 -20.26
N GLN A 74 14.94 6.98 -19.12
CA GLN A 74 15.31 8.37 -18.89
C GLN A 74 16.82 8.42 -18.86
N GLU A 75 17.42 8.80 -19.99
CA GLU A 75 18.81 9.27 -20.02
C GLU A 75 18.97 10.34 -18.93
N PRO A 76 19.93 10.21 -18.00
CA PRO A 76 20.14 11.23 -16.99
C PRO A 76 20.55 12.52 -17.70
N ALA A 77 19.77 13.58 -17.48
CA ALA A 77 20.07 14.91 -18.02
C ALA A 77 21.49 15.34 -17.61
N PRO A 78 22.30 15.89 -18.52
CA PRO A 78 23.68 16.26 -18.23
C PRO A 78 23.75 17.36 -17.17
N GLY A 79 24.46 17.03 -16.09
CA GLY A 79 25.13 17.89 -15.11
C GLY A 79 24.72 19.36 -15.05
N GLN A 80 23.86 19.69 -14.08
CA GLN A 80 23.89 21.02 -13.48
C GLN A 80 25.04 21.04 -12.47
N ASN A 81 26.20 21.55 -12.89
CA ASN A 81 27.27 21.97 -11.99
C ASN A 81 26.67 22.96 -10.98
N GLN A 82 26.42 22.51 -9.76
CA GLN A 82 26.24 23.39 -8.62
C GLN A 82 27.63 23.77 -8.14
N ASP A 83 28.14 24.90 -8.62
CA ASP A 83 29.13 25.69 -7.90
C ASP A 83 28.52 26.02 -6.52
N GLN A 84 28.78 25.18 -5.53
CA GLN A 84 28.61 25.53 -4.13
C GLN A 84 29.96 26.03 -3.63
N ASP A 85 30.14 27.34 -3.72
CA ASP A 85 31.05 28.11 -2.88
C ASP A 85 30.81 27.74 -1.41
N GLN A 86 31.60 26.81 -0.89
CA GLN A 86 31.74 26.60 0.55
C GLN A 86 32.76 27.60 1.07
N ASP A 87 32.29 28.78 1.47
CA ASP A 87 33.09 29.67 2.29
C ASP A 87 32.22 30.25 3.42
N GLN A 88 32.62 29.86 4.64
CA GLN A 88 32.44 30.54 5.92
C GLN A 88 31.10 30.46 6.63
N ASP A 89 31.07 29.62 7.66
CA ASP A 89 30.62 30.06 8.99
C ASP A 89 31.66 29.63 10.03
N GLN A 90 32.23 30.63 10.71
CA GLN A 90 33.18 30.51 11.81
C GLN A 90 32.45 30.00 13.06
N GLU A 91 32.81 28.82 13.57
CA GLU A 91 32.49 28.45 14.95
C GLU A 91 33.53 29.12 15.87
N VAL A 92 33.12 30.26 16.43
CA VAL A 92 33.66 30.81 17.67
C VAL A 92 32.99 30.06 18.84
N GLU A 93 33.80 29.54 19.76
CA GLU A 93 33.62 29.41 21.23
C GLU A 93 34.49 28.20 21.70
N ASP A 94 35.62 28.37 22.40
CA ASP A 94 35.91 28.83 23.77
C ASP A 94 36.30 27.63 24.68
N ASP A 95 37.37 27.84 25.46
CA ASP A 95 37.81 27.12 26.66
C ASP A 95 38.38 25.67 26.58
N LEU A 96 39.73 25.57 26.62
CA LEU A 96 40.49 24.67 27.50
C LEU A 96 41.99 25.03 27.60
#